data_AF-A0AAD3HNC0-F1
#
_entry.id   AF-A0AAD3HNC0-F1
#
_cell.length_a   1.000
_cell.length_b   1.000
_cell.length_c   1.000
_cell.angle_alpha   90.00
_cell.angle_beta   90.00
_cell.angle_gamma   90.00
#
_symmetry.space_group_name_H-M   'P 1'
#
loop_
_entity.id
_entity.type
_entity.pdbx_description
1 polymer ?
#
loop_
_entity_poly.entity_id
_entity_poly.type
_entity_poly.pdbx_seq_one_letter_code
_entity_poly.pdbx_strand_id
1 'polypeptide(L)'
;LRLLFSSRDLSQVKSYLLRQWTKMLSNRVSLQDFVFAKEVRLGTYSSNAATVPPAAMVAAKAMAADPRAEPRYGERVPYVVVYGEPGARLVDVVVSPHVLVESGGGLRLNATYYITKQIIPALDR
;
A
#
# COMPACT_ATOMS: atom_id res chain seq x y z
N LEU A 1 -0.38 -20.09 6.31
CA LEU A 1 -1.10 -21.39 6.23
C LEU A 1 -0.16 -22.60 6.32
N ARG A 2 0.91 -22.70 5.52
CA ARG A 2 1.84 -23.85 5.58
C ARG A 2 2.26 -24.23 7.00
N LEU A 3 2.78 -23.28 7.77
CA LEU A 3 3.23 -23.51 9.15
C LEU A 3 2.11 -24.09 10.03
N LEU A 4 0.92 -23.48 9.99
CA LEU A 4 -0.25 -23.93 10.75
C LEU A 4 -0.63 -25.37 10.40
N PHE A 5 -0.72 -25.72 9.12
CA PHE A 5 -1.14 -27.06 8.71
C PHE A 5 -0.05 -28.12 8.90
N SER A 6 1.23 -27.74 8.82
CA SER A 6 2.35 -28.68 9.01
C SER A 6 2.64 -28.97 10.49
N SER A 7 2.66 -27.95 11.36
CA SER A 7 3.00 -28.12 12.77
C SER A 7 1.80 -28.23 13.69
N ARG A 8 0.65 -27.66 13.29
CA ARG A 8 -0.55 -27.47 14.15
C ARG A 8 -0.26 -26.68 15.43
N ASP A 9 0.86 -25.95 15.46
CA ASP A 9 1.33 -25.20 16.63
C ASP A 9 1.18 -23.69 16.41
N LEU A 10 0.24 -23.09 17.15
CA LEU A 10 -0.04 -21.66 17.10
C LEU A 10 1.09 -20.80 17.69
N SER A 11 1.92 -21.34 18.58
CA SER A 11 3.06 -20.62 19.15
C SER A 11 4.11 -20.32 18.08
N GLN A 12 4.33 -21.25 17.16
CA GLN A 12 5.21 -21.04 16.02
C GLN A 12 4.65 -20.02 15.04
N VAL A 13 3.33 -20.02 14.80
CA VAL A 13 2.65 -19.01 13.96
C VAL A 13 2.83 -17.62 14.56
N LYS A 14 2.56 -17.47 15.86
CA LYS A 14 2.74 -16.21 16.60
C LYS A 14 4.18 -15.71 16.50
N SER A 15 5.16 -16.57 16.79
CA SER A 15 6.58 -16.23 16.70
C SER A 15 6.99 -15.81 15.28
N TYR A 16 6.46 -16.46 14.24
CA TYR A 16 6.70 -16.06 12.86
C TYR A 16 6.14 -14.67 12.55
N LEU A 17 4.87 -14.41 12.90
CA LEU A 17 4.21 -13.13 12.66
C LEU A 17 4.95 -11.98 13.36
N LEU A 18 5.31 -12.15 14.63
CA LEU A 18 6.08 -11.16 15.38
C LEU A 18 7.40 -10.83 14.68
N ARG A 19 8.16 -11.83 14.21
CA ARG A 19 9.39 -11.59 13.45
C ARG A 19 9.15 -10.81 12.16
N GLN A 20 8.08 -11.11 11.42
CA GLN A 20 7.76 -10.37 10.19
C GLN A 20 7.37 -8.93 10.51
N TRP A 21 6.53 -8.70 11.53
CA TRP A 21 6.17 -7.35 11.96
C TRP A 21 7.38 -6.55 12.44
N THR A 22 8.32 -7.16 13.17
CA THR A 22 9.59 -6.50 13.54
C THR A 22 10.40 -6.10 12.31
N LYS A 23 10.46 -6.95 11.26
CA LYS A 23 11.13 -6.59 9.99
C LYS A 23 10.46 -5.42 9.30
N MET A 24 9.12 -5.43 9.24
CA MET A 24 8.34 -4.34 8.64
C MET A 24 8.56 -3.01 9.38
N LEU A 25 8.42 -3.01 10.70
CA LEU A 25 8.59 -1.83 11.55
C LEU A 25 10.03 -1.28 11.50
N SER A 26 11.03 -2.16 11.33
CA SER A 26 12.44 -1.77 11.15
C SER A 26 12.80 -1.40 9.70
N ASN A 27 11.83 -1.31 8.79
CA ASN A 27 12.05 -1.00 7.37
C ASN A 27 13.02 -1.96 6.66
N ARG A 28 13.10 -3.22 7.12
CA ARG A 28 13.95 -4.29 6.56
C ARG A 28 13.13 -5.26 5.73
N VAL A 29 12.42 -4.72 4.75
CA VAL A 29 11.52 -5.46 3.85
C VAL A 29 11.69 -4.97 2.42
N SER A 30 11.39 -5.83 1.44
CA SER A 30 11.41 -5.44 0.03
C SER A 30 10.20 -4.57 -0.27
N LEU A 31 10.41 -3.43 -0.94
CA LEU A 31 9.32 -2.55 -1.39
C LEU A 31 8.31 -3.29 -2.29
N GLN A 32 8.78 -4.22 -3.12
CA GLN A 32 7.97 -4.93 -4.10
C GLN A 32 6.80 -5.68 -3.45
N ASP A 33 6.98 -6.17 -2.23
CA ASP A 33 5.95 -6.90 -1.48
C ASP A 33 4.79 -6.01 -0.98
N PHE A 34 4.94 -4.68 -1.09
CA PHE A 34 4.02 -3.69 -0.54
C PHE A 34 3.30 -2.86 -1.60
N VAL A 35 3.59 -3.11 -2.88
CA VAL A 35 2.98 -2.40 -4.00
C VAL A 35 1.58 -2.94 -4.25
N PHE A 36 0.57 -2.08 -4.06
CA PHE A 36 -0.76 -2.33 -4.58
C PHE A 36 -0.79 -1.97 -6.05
N ALA A 37 -1.61 -2.69 -6.83
CA ALA A 37 -1.93 -2.31 -8.20
C ALA A 37 -3.45 -2.44 -8.40
N LYS A 38 -4.12 -1.34 -8.75
CA LYS A 38 -5.59 -1.30 -8.90
C LYS A 38 -5.96 -0.66 -10.24
N GLU A 39 -6.99 -1.21 -10.86
CA GLU A 39 -7.53 -0.68 -12.11
C GLU A 39 -8.02 0.75 -11.91
N VAL A 40 -7.65 1.63 -12.84
CA VAL A 40 -8.11 3.01 -12.90
C VAL A 40 -8.98 3.19 -14.14
N ARG A 41 -10.16 3.78 -13.94
CA ARG A 41 -11.12 4.09 -15.02
C ARG A 41 -11.47 5.56 -14.94
N LEU A 42 -10.56 6.42 -15.40
CA LEU A 42 -10.77 7.87 -15.40
C LEU A 42 -12.05 8.22 -16.17
N GLY A 43 -12.75 9.27 -15.71
CA GLY A 43 -14.05 9.68 -16.27
C GLY A 43 -15.26 8.86 -15.82
N THR A 44 -15.08 7.71 -15.16
CA THR A 44 -16.20 6.90 -14.64
C THR A 44 -16.51 7.14 -13.16
N TYR A 45 -15.60 7.79 -12.45
CA TYR A 45 -15.80 8.13 -11.04
C TYR A 45 -16.75 9.32 -10.93
N SER A 46 -17.75 9.20 -10.05
CA SER A 46 -18.68 10.30 -9.79
C SER A 46 -17.94 11.53 -9.27
N SER A 47 -18.26 12.71 -9.80
CA SER A 47 -17.78 14.00 -9.28
C SER A 47 -18.21 14.24 -7.83
N ASN A 48 -19.28 13.57 -7.39
CA ASN A 48 -19.83 13.66 -6.04
C ASN A 48 -19.35 12.52 -5.14
N ALA A 49 -18.43 11.67 -5.60
CA ALA A 49 -17.88 10.61 -4.78
C ALA A 49 -17.06 11.23 -3.63
N ALA A 50 -17.45 10.93 -2.39
CA ALA A 50 -16.75 11.38 -1.20
C ALA A 50 -15.29 10.89 -1.12
N THR A 51 -14.89 9.91 -1.95
CA THR A 51 -13.53 9.39 -1.98
C THR A 51 -13.18 8.84 -3.36
N VAL A 52 -12.09 9.33 -3.93
CA VAL A 52 -11.49 8.80 -5.15
C VAL A 52 -10.57 7.63 -4.77
N PRO A 53 -10.53 6.52 -5.55
CA PRO A 53 -9.62 5.42 -5.26
C PRO A 53 -8.15 5.89 -5.20
N PRO A 54 -7.32 5.34 -4.29
CA PRO A 54 -5.92 5.76 -4.17
C PRO A 54 -5.12 5.68 -5.48
N ALA A 55 -5.35 4.64 -6.28
CA ALA A 55 -4.71 4.48 -7.59
C ALA A 55 -5.08 5.59 -8.57
N ALA A 56 -6.33 6.04 -8.58
CA ALA A 56 -6.78 7.14 -9.43
C ALA A 56 -6.19 8.48 -8.97
N MET A 57 -5.94 8.66 -7.67
CA MET A 57 -5.22 9.83 -7.17
C MET A 57 -3.76 9.85 -7.56
N VAL A 58 -3.08 8.69 -7.50
CA VAL A 58 -1.69 8.58 -7.98
C VAL A 58 -1.62 8.88 -9.48
N ALA A 59 -2.56 8.37 -10.27
CA ALA A 59 -2.67 8.70 -11.68
C ALA A 59 -2.90 10.21 -11.91
N ALA A 60 -3.82 10.82 -11.17
CA ALA A 60 -4.09 12.26 -11.28
C ALA A 60 -2.85 13.11 -10.93
N LYS A 61 -2.09 12.73 -9.90
CA LYS A 61 -0.82 13.38 -9.55
C LYS A 61 0.22 13.21 -10.66
N ALA A 62 0.31 12.03 -11.27
CA ALA A 62 1.21 11.79 -12.40
C ALA A 62 0.83 12.64 -13.62
N MET A 63 -0.46 12.70 -13.96
CA MET A 63 -0.98 13.54 -15.05
C MET A 63 -0.76 15.04 -14.82
N ALA A 64 -0.82 15.49 -13.56
CA ALA A 64 -0.56 16.88 -13.22
C ALA A 64 0.92 17.27 -13.43
N ALA A 65 1.84 16.31 -13.24
CA ALA A 65 3.27 16.49 -13.51
C ALA A 65 3.60 16.34 -15.00
N ASP A 66 2.99 15.36 -15.67
CA ASP A 66 3.09 15.13 -17.11
C ASP A 66 1.72 14.72 -17.67
N PRO A 67 1.04 15.56 -18.47
CA PRO A 67 -0.24 15.23 -19.08
C PRO A 67 -0.22 13.94 -19.93
N ARG A 68 0.95 13.49 -20.39
CA ARG A 68 1.11 12.25 -21.15
C ARG A 68 1.12 11.00 -20.29
N ALA A 69 1.17 11.13 -18.97
CA ALA A 69 1.11 10.03 -18.01
C ALA A 69 -0.33 9.56 -17.73
N GLU A 70 -1.30 9.93 -18.57
CA GLU A 70 -2.67 9.44 -18.46
C GLU A 70 -2.71 7.91 -18.59
N PRO A 71 -3.22 7.19 -17.57
CA PRO A 71 -3.34 5.73 -17.65
C PRO A 71 -4.42 5.34 -18.66
N ARG A 72 -4.21 4.21 -19.32
CA ARG A 72 -5.23 3.64 -20.20
C ARG A 72 -6.46 3.20 -19.40
N TYR A 73 -7.60 3.11 -20.07
CA TYR A 73 -8.83 2.62 -19.43
C TYR A 73 -8.62 1.20 -18.86
N GLY A 74 -8.83 1.04 -17.55
CA GLY A 74 -8.64 -0.23 -16.85
C GLY A 74 -7.18 -0.57 -16.55
N GLU A 75 -6.23 0.33 -16.82
CA GLU A 75 -4.83 0.12 -16.48
C GLU A 75 -4.66 0.00 -14.95
N ARG A 76 -3.82 -0.96 -14.52
CA ARG A 76 -3.52 -1.16 -13.11
C ARG A 76 -2.40 -0.21 -12.68
N VAL A 77 -2.77 0.85 -11.98
CA VAL A 77 -1.81 1.85 -11.50
C VAL A 77 -1.21 1.37 -10.17
N PRO A 78 0.12 1.29 -10.06
CA PRO A 78 0.80 0.87 -8.84
C PRO A 78 0.88 2.00 -7.81
N TYR A 79 0.71 1.67 -6.53
CA TYR A 79 0.86 2.62 -5.43
C TYR A 79 1.27 1.94 -4.12
N VAL A 80 1.81 2.74 -3.21
CA VAL A 80 2.18 2.34 -1.85
C VAL A 80 1.65 3.34 -0.82
N VAL A 81 1.51 2.89 0.42
CA VAL A 81 1.07 3.73 1.54
C VAL A 81 2.27 4.06 2.42
N VAL A 82 2.57 5.35 2.55
CA VAL A 82 3.70 5.85 3.35
C VAL A 82 3.24 6.46 4.66
N TYR A 83 4.16 6.67 5.59
CA TYR A 83 3.87 7.48 6.77
C TYR A 83 3.60 8.92 6.35
N GLY A 84 2.61 9.54 6.99
CA GLY A 84 2.34 10.96 6.89
C GLY A 84 2.09 11.55 8.27
N GLU A 85 1.62 12.79 8.29
CA GLU A 85 1.33 13.51 9.53
C GLU A 85 0.22 12.79 10.34
N PRO A 86 0.23 12.94 11.69
CA PRO A 86 -0.85 12.42 12.51
C PRO A 86 -2.22 12.92 12.04
N GLY A 87 -3.15 12.01 11.78
CA GLY A 87 -4.49 12.35 11.28
C GLY A 87 -4.59 12.52 9.76
N ALA A 88 -3.49 12.40 9.01
CA ALA A 88 -3.54 12.43 7.56
C ALA A 88 -4.47 11.35 7.00
N ARG A 89 -5.26 11.71 5.99
CA ARG A 89 -6.17 10.76 5.35
C ARG A 89 -5.36 9.80 4.50
N LEU A 90 -5.87 8.58 4.29
CA LEU A 90 -5.20 7.57 3.45
C LEU A 90 -4.84 8.12 2.07
N VAL A 91 -5.74 8.90 1.49
CA VAL A 91 -5.59 9.54 0.18
C VAL A 91 -4.39 10.49 0.09
N ASP A 92 -4.02 11.12 1.20
CA ASP A 92 -2.93 12.09 1.25
C ASP A 92 -1.57 11.39 1.37
N VAL A 93 -1.54 10.16 1.92
CA VAL A 93 -0.34 9.37 2.21
C VAL A 93 -0.09 8.23 1.21
N VAL A 94 -0.72 8.31 0.03
CA VAL A 94 -0.52 7.36 -1.06
C VAL A 94 0.37 7.99 -2.15
N VAL A 95 1.39 7.24 -2.55
CA VAL A 95 2.39 7.65 -3.55
C VAL A 95 2.70 6.52 -4.53
N SER A 96 3.30 6.84 -5.68
CA SER A 96 3.84 5.81 -6.59
C SER A 96 5.09 5.17 -5.98
N PRO A 97 5.41 3.91 -6.34
CA PRO A 97 6.64 3.27 -5.87
C PRO A 97 7.91 4.03 -6.27
N HIS A 98 7.91 4.68 -7.44
CA HIS A 98 9.02 5.50 -7.93
C HIS A 98 9.30 6.69 -7.00
N VAL A 99 8.27 7.42 -6.59
CA VAL A 99 8.40 8.55 -5.65
C VAL A 99 9.03 8.12 -4.32
N LEU A 100 8.67 6.93 -3.81
CA LEU A 100 9.25 6.41 -2.59
C LEU A 100 10.76 6.12 -2.75
N VAL A 101 11.16 5.53 -3.88
CA VAL A 101 12.58 5.24 -4.17
C VAL A 101 13.38 6.52 -4.37
N GLU A 102 12.85 7.46 -5.15
CA GLU A 102 13.49 8.74 -5.45
C GLU A 102 13.64 9.63 -4.21
N SER A 103 12.79 9.44 -3.19
CA SER A 103 12.89 10.19 -1.92
C SER A 103 14.19 9.94 -1.13
N GLY A 104 14.99 8.94 -1.50
CA GLY A 104 16.28 8.68 -0.86
C GLY A 104 16.20 8.36 0.64
N GLY A 105 15.03 7.93 1.12
CA GLY A 105 14.78 7.67 2.55
C GLY A 105 13.97 8.75 3.28
N GLY A 106 13.62 9.86 2.61
CA GLY A 106 12.72 10.88 3.15
C GLY A 106 11.29 10.35 3.36
N LEU A 107 10.87 9.36 2.57
CA LEU A 107 9.60 8.66 2.75
C LEU A 107 9.84 7.22 3.23
N ARG A 108 8.91 6.72 4.05
CA ARG A 108 8.95 5.35 4.60
C ARG A 108 7.58 4.68 4.49
N LEU A 109 7.57 3.38 4.19
CA LEU A 109 6.34 2.58 4.17
C LEU A 109 5.64 2.63 5.52
N ASN A 110 4.31 2.80 5.51
CA ASN A 110 3.52 2.80 6.73
C ASN A 110 3.30 1.38 7.24
N ALA A 111 4.30 0.79 7.89
CA ALA A 111 4.24 -0.57 8.41
C ALA A 111 3.00 -0.80 9.29
N THR A 112 2.61 0.19 10.10
CA THR A 112 1.42 0.15 10.95
C THR A 112 0.15 -0.04 10.12
N TYR A 113 -0.01 0.69 9.02
CA TYR A 113 -1.14 0.53 8.09
C TYR A 113 -1.19 -0.88 7.50
N TYR A 114 -0.08 -1.39 6.96
CA TYR A 114 -0.07 -2.73 6.34
C TYR A 114 -0.36 -3.83 7.37
N ILE A 115 0.21 -3.74 8.57
CA ILE A 115 -0.04 -4.73 9.64
C ILE A 115 -1.52 -4.70 10.04
N THR A 116 -2.06 -3.53 10.38
CA THR A 116 -3.38 -3.43 11.01
C THR A 116 -4.54 -3.44 10.03
N LYS A 117 -4.35 -2.92 8.81
CA LYS A 117 -5.43 -2.79 7.81
C LYS A 117 -5.39 -3.86 6.74
N GLN A 118 -4.28 -4.57 6.55
CA GLN A 118 -4.15 -5.58 5.49
C GLN A 118 -3.89 -6.98 6.05
N ILE A 119 -2.87 -7.12 6.91
CA ILE A 119 -2.44 -8.44 7.39
C ILE A 119 -3.40 -9.00 8.45
N ILE A 120 -3.66 -8.25 9.52
CA ILE A 120 -4.53 -8.74 10.62
C ILE A 120 -5.93 -9.12 10.11
N PRO A 121 -6.63 -8.28 9.33
CA PRO A 121 -7.97 -8.63 8.83
C PRO A 121 -7.99 -9.84 7.87
N ALA A 122 -6.87 -10.18 7.26
CA ALA A 122 -6.75 -11.38 6.42
C ALA A 122 -6.49 -12.65 7.25
N LEU A 123 -5.86 -12.51 8.42
CA LEU A 123 -5.57 -13.62 9.35
C LEU A 123 -6.74 -13.96 10.27
N ASP A 124 -7.64 -13.00 10.52
CA ASP A 124 -8.82 -13.14 11.39
C ASP A 124 -10.01 -13.86 10.71
N ARG A 125 -9.87 -14.20 9.42
CA ARG A 125 -10.89 -14.92 8.64
C ARG A 125 -10.73 -16.43 8.78
#